data_AF-A0ABD0RX98-F1
#
_entry.id   AF-A0ABD0RX98-F1
#
_cell.length_a   1.000
_cell.length_b   1.000
_cell.length_c   1.000
_cell.angle_alpha   90.00
_cell.angle_beta   90.00
_cell.angle_gamma   90.00
#
_symmetry.space_group_name_H-M   'P 1'
#
loop_
_entity.id
_entity.type
_entity.pdbx_description
1 polymer ?
#
loop_
_entity_poly.entity_id
_entity_poly.type
_entity_poly.pdbx_seq_one_letter_code
_entity_poly.pdbx_strand_id
1 'polypeptide(L)' 'PSGEIVEGDSVFLICSSDSNPPAEISWLKAGMFVGSGRIYSISNISSDHSGEYKCKSINEYGANDSDAVTLNA' A
#
# COMPACT_ATOMS: atom_id res chain seq x y z
N PRO A 1 6.95 12.67 -3.06
CA PRO A 1 6.31 13.08 -4.34
C PRO A 1 4.95 13.72 -4.06
N SER A 2 4.90 15.05 -4.10
CA SER A 2 3.69 15.85 -3.87
C SER A 2 3.03 16.20 -5.21
N GLY A 3 2.60 15.16 -5.94
CA GLY A 3 1.68 15.33 -7.05
C GLY A 3 0.25 15.34 -6.49
N GLU A 4 -0.57 16.28 -6.92
CA GLU A 4 -1.99 16.29 -6.62
C GLU A 4 -2.62 15.08 -7.33
N ILE A 5 -3.26 14.19 -6.57
CA ILE A 5 -3.96 13.05 -7.13
C ILE A 5 -5.36 13.54 -7.49
N VAL A 6 -5.79 13.33 -8.73
CA VAL A 6 -7.10 13.77 -9.20
C VAL A 6 -8.01 12.56 -9.38
N GLU A 7 -9.30 12.71 -9.08
CA GLU A 7 -10.28 11.66 -9.34
C GLU A 7 -10.23 11.19 -10.82
N GLY A 8 -10.29 9.88 -11.02
CA GLY A 8 -10.10 9.23 -12.32
C GLY A 8 -8.65 8.81 -12.61
N ASP A 9 -7.66 9.30 -11.86
CA ASP A 9 -6.26 8.90 -12.03
C ASP A 9 -6.02 7.43 -11.65
N SER A 10 -4.85 6.92 -12.07
CA SER A 10 -4.34 5.62 -11.65
C SER A 10 -3.16 5.80 -10.70
N VAL A 11 -3.27 5.24 -9.51
CA VAL A 11 -2.26 5.32 -8.46
C VAL A 11 -1.65 3.93 -8.23
N PHE A 12 -0.32 3.89 -8.13
CA PHE A 12 0.43 2.69 -7.83
C PHE A 12 1.18 2.89 -6.51
N LEU A 13 0.81 2.11 -5.50
CA LEU A 13 1.57 2.01 -4.26
C LEU A 13 2.55 0.85 -4.38
N ILE A 14 3.81 1.11 -4.02
CA ILE A 14 4.89 0.12 -4.09
C ILE A 14 5.43 -0.09 -2.69
N CYS A 15 5.43 -1.34 -2.24
CA CYS A 15 6.06 -1.74 -0.99
C CYS A 15 7.47 -2.24 -1.31
N SER A 16 8.48 -1.73 -0.60
CA SER A 16 9.84 -2.25 -0.66
C SER A 16 10.21 -2.80 0.71
N SER A 17 10.62 -4.06 0.73
CA SER A 17 11.03 -4.77 1.95
C SER A 17 12.34 -5.50 1.64
N ASP A 18 13.35 -5.21 2.44
CA ASP A 18 14.64 -5.91 2.39
C ASP A 18 14.60 -7.09 3.36
N SER A 19 14.12 -8.23 2.86
CA SER A 19 13.93 -9.45 3.65
C SER A 19 14.61 -10.65 2.97
N ASN A 20 15.31 -11.45 3.77
CA ASN A 20 15.90 -12.71 3.37
C ASN A 20 15.59 -13.79 4.43
N PRO A 21 14.77 -14.81 4.13
CA PRO A 21 14.12 -15.07 2.85
C PRO A 21 13.05 -14.02 2.48
N PRO A 22 12.62 -13.97 1.21
CA PRO A 22 11.65 -13.00 0.72
C PRO A 22 10.38 -12.95 1.58
N ALA A 23 9.96 -11.74 1.95
CA ALA A 23 8.71 -11.54 2.68
C ALA A 23 7.49 -11.54 1.74
N GLU A 24 6.41 -12.13 2.23
CA GLU A 24 5.06 -11.96 1.68
C GLU A 24 4.54 -10.57 2.02
N ILE A 25 4.00 -9.86 1.02
CA ILE A 25 3.54 -8.48 1.15
C ILE A 25 2.01 -8.42 1.13
N SER A 26 1.43 -7.70 2.08
CA SER A 26 0.00 -7.40 2.17
C SER A 26 -0.25 -5.91 2.34
N TRP A 27 -1.35 -5.39 1.83
CA TRP A 27 -1.76 -4.00 1.93
C TRP A 27 -2.93 -3.85 2.89
N LEU A 28 -2.84 -2.85 3.75
CA LEU A 28 -3.80 -2.52 4.78
C LEU A 28 -4.29 -1.09 4.57
N LYS A 29 -5.61 -0.88 4.47
CA LYS A 29 -6.24 0.44 4.50
C LYS A 29 -6.96 0.60 5.83
N ALA A 30 -6.58 1.59 6.64
CA ALA A 30 -7.13 1.79 7.99
C ALA A 30 -7.13 0.49 8.84
N GLY A 31 -6.12 -0.35 8.68
CA GLY A 31 -5.98 -1.65 9.37
C GLY A 31 -6.73 -2.83 8.73
N MET A 32 -7.53 -2.60 7.68
CA MET A 32 -8.24 -3.65 6.94
C MET A 32 -7.42 -4.13 5.73
N PHE A 33 -7.35 -5.43 5.53
CA PHE A 33 -6.70 -6.01 4.35
C PHE A 33 -7.43 -5.62 3.06
N VAL A 34 -6.70 -5.09 2.09
CA VAL A 34 -7.22 -4.67 0.78
C VAL A 34 -6.57 -5.35 -0.41
N GLY A 35 -5.41 -6.00 -0.21
CA GLY A 35 -4.74 -6.73 -1.29
C GLY A 35 -3.39 -7.29 -0.88
N SER A 36 -2.81 -8.13 -1.74
CA SER A 36 -1.47 -8.70 -1.55
C SER A 36 -0.58 -8.42 -2.76
N GLY A 37 0.72 -8.56 -2.55
CA GLY A 37 1.73 -8.33 -3.56
C GLY A 37 2.46 -7.01 -3.41
N ARG A 38 3.60 -6.90 -4.13
CA ARG A 38 4.53 -5.77 -4.00
C ARG A 38 3.95 -4.44 -4.51
N ILE A 39 3.03 -4.52 -5.46
CA ILE A 39 2.39 -3.37 -6.10
C ILE A 39 0.89 -3.44 -5.84
N TYR A 40 0.32 -2.37 -5.30
CA TYR A 40 -1.12 -2.19 -5.17
C TYR A 40 -1.58 -1.10 -6.12
N SER A 41 -2.41 -1.47 -7.09
CA SER A 41 -2.90 -0.58 -8.14
C SER A 41 -4.34 -0.19 -7.88
N ILE A 42 -4.60 1.11 -7.84
CA ILE A 42 -5.95 1.67 -7.83
C ILE A 42 -6.15 2.35 -9.18
N SER A 43 -7.12 1.88 -9.96
CA SER A 43 -7.51 2.51 -11.22
C SER A 43 -8.75 3.36 -10.98
N ASN A 44 -8.83 4.52 -11.64
CA ASN A 44 -9.96 5.44 -11.49
C ASN A 44 -10.20 5.79 -10.01
N ILE A 45 -9.20 6.42 -9.38
CA ILE A 45 -9.27 6.78 -7.98
C ILE A 45 -10.44 7.75 -7.72
N SER A 46 -11.02 7.66 -6.52
CA SER A 46 -12.15 8.47 -6.08
C SER A 46 -12.03 8.76 -4.60
N SER A 47 -12.86 9.66 -4.08
CA SER A 47 -12.95 9.93 -2.64
C SER A 47 -13.10 8.69 -1.74
N ASP A 48 -13.74 7.61 -2.21
CA ASP A 48 -13.85 6.33 -1.48
C ASP A 48 -12.50 5.62 -1.28
N HIS A 49 -11.53 5.89 -2.16
CA HIS A 49 -10.19 5.33 -2.10
C HIS A 49 -9.26 6.11 -1.17
N SER A 50 -9.62 7.34 -0.81
CA SER A 50 -8.85 8.17 0.13
C SER A 50 -8.72 7.50 1.51
N GLY A 51 -7.61 7.74 2.18
CA GLY A 51 -7.30 7.18 3.49
C GLY A 51 -5.85 6.76 3.67
N GLU A 52 -5.55 6.20 4.85
CA GLU A 52 -4.21 5.74 5.20
C GLU A 52 -3.98 4.29 4.76
N TYR A 53 -2.91 4.08 3.99
CA TYR A 53 -2.44 2.78 3.53
C TYR A 53 -1.09 2.44 4.18
N LYS A 54 -0.93 1.18 4.56
CA LYS A 54 0.33 0.57 5.00
C LYS A 54 0.54 -0.73 4.27
N CYS A 55 1.78 -1.07 3.98
CA CYS A 55 2.10 -2.44 3.62
C CYS A 55 2.67 -3.19 4.82
N LYS A 56 2.32 -4.46 4.93
CA LYS A 56 2.83 -5.41 5.90
C LYS A 56 3.66 -6.45 5.17
N SER A 57 4.88 -6.66 5.65
CA SER A 57 5.82 -7.65 5.15
C SER A 57 5.99 -8.76 6.19
N ILE A 58 5.86 -10.02 5.78
CA ILE A 58 5.93 -11.18 6.67
C ILE A 58 6.88 -12.22 6.09
N ASN A 59 7.87 -12.65 6.87
CA ASN A 59 8.72 -13.80 6.55
C ASN A 59 8.81 -14.76 7.75
N GLU A 60 9.63 -15.80 7.64
CA GLU A 60 9.80 -16.80 8.71
C GLU A 60 10.34 -16.20 10.03
N TYR A 61 10.98 -15.04 9.98
CA TYR A 61 11.56 -14.37 11.14
C TYR A 61 10.62 -13.36 11.80
N GLY A 62 9.51 -12.99 11.16
CA GLY A 62 8.51 -12.12 11.74
C GLY A 62 7.74 -11.28 10.74
N ALA A 63 7.08 -10.24 11.26
CA ALA A 63 6.27 -9.31 10.48
C ALA A 63 6.65 -7.86 10.79
N ASN A 64 6.72 -7.02 9.76
CA ASN A 64 6.98 -5.59 9.88
C ASN A 64 5.98 -4.80 9.02
N ASP A 65 5.48 -3.70 9.57
CA ASP A 65 4.61 -2.75 8.87
C ASP A 65 5.44 -1.57 8.37
N SER A 66 5.07 -1.02 7.22
CA SER A 66 5.68 0.20 6.67
C SER A 66 5.16 1.46 7.36
N ASP A 67 5.82 2.57 7.08
CA ASP A 67 5.23 3.89 7.30
C ASP A 67 3.88 4.02 6.58
N ALA A 68 3.01 4.83 7.17
CA ALA A 68 1.72 5.21 6.63
C ALA A 68 1.87 6.12 5.41
N VAL A 69 1.12 5.82 4.34
CA VAL A 69 0.94 6.72 3.20
C VAL A 69 -0.53 7.09 3.09
N THR A 70 -0.83 8.39 3.15
CA THR A 70 -2.18 8.91 2.95
C THR A 70 -2.43 9.19 1.48
N LEU A 71 -3.46 8.56 0.92
CA LEU A 71 -4.01 8.93 -0.38
C LEU A 71 -5.14 9.93 -0.18
N ASN A 72 -5.07 11.04 -0.90
CA ASN A 72 -6.13 12.04 -0.97
C ASN A 72 -6.43 12.26 -2.46
N ALA A 73 -7.53 11.67 -2.93
CA ALA A 73 -8.14 11.94 -4.23
C ALA A 73 -9.24 12.99 -4.10
#